data_AF-A0A3D3JK41-F1
#
_entry.id   AF-A0A3D3JK41-F1
#
_cell.length_a   1.000
_cell.length_b   1.000
_cell.length_c   1.000
_cell.angle_alpha   90.00
_cell.angle_beta   90.00
_cell.angle_gamma   90.00
#
_symmetry.space_group_name_H-M   'P 1'
#
loop_
_entity.id
_entity.type
_entity.pdbx_description
1 polymer ?
#
loop_
_entity_poly.entity_id
_entity_poly.type
_entity_poly.pdbx_seq_one_letter_code
_entity_poly.pdbx_strand_id
1 'polypeptide(L)'
;MYAYTRFYGSNEDDYGRATIAARYSADGGRTWSSKDRLLVRNEGRMNVMSVSLLRLQDGHIALFYLCKNGISDNLPYMRISADEGESWGNPVRCIGSSGYYVVNNDRVVQLRSGRLIMPAAYHRTRSTDGTPRSEQHDPRALTMYFHSDDVGRTWHESNDCWSLPIRSESGLQEPGVVELKQGRLYGWARTDTGYQWELRSRDRGDTWTRRSGRGSNRRVRRCRSNGLQPPVICWRSGTITATGGSWRRRGPTRLGVEHLWHWRQAPTRAARGAMLN
;
A
#
# COMPACT_ATOMS: atom_id res chain seq x y z
N MET A 1 -10.05 12.63 6.50
CA MET A 1 -10.73 11.62 5.65
C MET A 1 -10.17 10.23 5.95
N TYR A 2 -11.03 9.21 6.00
CA TYR A 2 -10.66 7.80 6.04
C TYR A 2 -11.32 7.09 4.85
N ALA A 3 -10.52 6.53 3.95
CA ALA A 3 -10.99 5.81 2.78
C ALA A 3 -10.86 4.29 2.98
N TYR A 4 -11.83 3.53 2.50
CA TYR A 4 -11.85 2.08 2.65
C TYR A 4 -12.61 1.40 1.51
N THR A 5 -12.29 0.12 1.29
CA THR A 5 -13.05 -0.76 0.40
C THR A 5 -14.37 -1.13 1.06
N ARG A 6 -15.49 -0.75 0.46
CA ARG A 6 -16.82 -1.11 0.91
C ARG A 6 -17.38 -2.20 0.00
N PHE A 7 -17.37 -3.43 0.50
CA PHE A 7 -18.02 -4.57 -0.15
C PHE A 7 -19.55 -4.43 -0.10
N TYR A 8 -20.22 -4.99 -1.10
CA TYR A 8 -21.67 -5.01 -1.20
C TYR A 8 -22.15 -6.25 -1.97
N GLY A 9 -23.42 -6.61 -1.76
CA GLY A 9 -23.97 -7.88 -2.21
C GLY A 9 -23.78 -8.98 -1.18
N SER A 10 -23.77 -10.24 -1.61
CA SER A 10 -23.68 -11.41 -0.73
C SER A 10 -22.25 -11.92 -0.51
N ASN A 11 -21.27 -11.44 -1.28
CA ASN A 11 -19.88 -11.84 -1.17
C ASN A 11 -19.01 -10.69 -0.62
N GLU A 12 -18.36 -10.92 0.52
CA GLU A 12 -17.48 -9.98 1.21
C GLU A 12 -16.00 -10.41 1.18
N ASP A 13 -15.64 -11.42 0.37
CA ASP A 13 -14.25 -11.82 0.15
C ASP A 13 -13.53 -10.94 -0.88
N ASP A 14 -12.26 -11.25 -1.18
CA ASP A 14 -11.44 -10.48 -2.13
C ASP A 14 -11.99 -10.44 -3.58
N TYR A 15 -12.98 -11.25 -3.91
CA TYR A 15 -13.69 -11.30 -5.20
C TYR A 15 -15.09 -10.69 -5.11
N GLY A 16 -15.56 -10.32 -3.92
CA GLY A 16 -16.81 -9.62 -3.68
C GLY A 16 -16.85 -8.26 -4.38
N ARG A 17 -18.04 -7.81 -4.81
CA ARG A 17 -18.20 -6.51 -5.45
C ARG A 17 -17.92 -5.41 -4.44
N ALA A 18 -17.18 -4.38 -4.84
CA ALA A 18 -16.83 -3.30 -3.93
C ALA A 18 -16.74 -1.93 -4.62
N THR A 19 -16.94 -0.90 -3.80
CA THR A 19 -16.67 0.51 -4.12
C THR A 19 -15.62 1.04 -3.15
N ILE A 20 -14.90 2.11 -3.50
CA ILE A 20 -14.12 2.86 -2.51
C ILE A 20 -15.00 3.95 -1.93
N ALA A 21 -15.17 3.92 -0.61
CA ALA A 21 -15.95 4.88 0.15
C ALA A 21 -15.06 5.62 1.15
N ALA A 22 -15.57 6.75 1.67
CA ALA A 22 -14.91 7.50 2.71
C ALA A 22 -15.86 7.99 3.81
N ARG A 23 -15.29 8.10 5.01
CA ARG A 23 -15.85 8.80 6.16
C ARG A 23 -14.96 9.99 6.52
N TYR A 24 -15.58 11.02 7.07
CA TYR A 24 -14.89 12.24 7.45
C TYR A 24 -14.98 12.45 8.95
N SER A 25 -13.88 12.90 9.52
CA SER A 25 -13.79 13.30 10.92
C SER A 25 -13.14 14.68 10.97
N ALA A 26 -13.73 15.59 11.74
CA ALA A 26 -13.21 16.93 12.01
C ALA A 26 -12.47 17.03 13.35
N ASP A 27 -12.47 15.97 14.15
CA ASP A 27 -11.99 15.95 15.54
C ASP A 27 -10.89 14.91 15.79
N GLY A 28 -10.15 14.55 14.73
CA GLY A 28 -9.03 13.62 14.81
C GLY A 28 -9.42 12.16 14.94
N GLY A 29 -10.61 11.79 14.45
CA GLY A 29 -11.11 10.41 14.40
C GLY A 29 -12.01 10.02 15.56
N ARG A 30 -12.41 10.96 16.42
CA ARG A 30 -13.30 10.67 17.57
C ARG A 30 -14.74 10.51 17.14
N THR A 31 -15.20 11.35 16.21
CA THR A 31 -16.49 11.24 15.56
C THR A 31 -16.34 11.21 14.04
N TRP A 32 -17.30 10.58 13.38
CA TRP A 32 -17.30 10.37 11.94
C TRP A 32 -18.64 10.75 11.33
N SER A 33 -18.62 11.17 10.06
CA SER A 33 -19.83 11.41 9.28
C SER A 33 -20.77 10.21 9.32
N SER A 34 -22.08 10.44 9.37
CA SER A 34 -23.10 9.37 9.44
C SER A 34 -23.38 8.70 8.09
N LYS A 35 -22.95 9.30 6.99
CA LYS A 35 -23.05 8.74 5.63
C LYS A 35 -21.67 8.55 4.99
N ASP A 36 -21.57 7.53 4.16
CA ASP A 36 -20.43 7.31 3.27
C ASP A 36 -20.44 8.36 2.15
N ARG A 37 -19.27 8.90 1.84
CA ARG A 37 -19.02 9.53 0.53
C ARG A 37 -18.44 8.48 -0.40
N LEU A 38 -18.98 8.38 -1.60
CA LEU A 38 -18.42 7.53 -2.64
C LEU A 38 -17.19 8.23 -3.24
N LEU A 39 -16.03 7.56 -3.24
CA LEU A 39 -14.82 8.06 -3.89
C LEU A 39 -14.63 7.43 -5.27
N VAL A 40 -14.77 6.11 -5.37
CA VAL A 40 -14.60 5.36 -6.62
C VAL A 40 -15.72 4.34 -6.74
N ARG A 41 -16.46 4.39 -7.85
CA ARG A 41 -17.45 3.36 -8.20
C ARG A 41 -16.72 2.06 -8.53
N ASN A 42 -17.48 0.97 -8.61
CA ASN A 42 -16.90 -0.25 -9.15
C ASN A 42 -16.64 -0.07 -10.65
N GLU A 43 -15.37 0.14 -11.00
CA GLU A 43 -14.90 0.32 -12.37
C GLU A 43 -14.35 -0.99 -12.96
N GLY A 44 -14.14 -2.01 -12.12
CA GLY A 44 -13.72 -3.34 -12.55
C GLY A 44 -14.89 -4.24 -12.87
N ARG A 45 -14.64 -5.32 -13.61
CA ARG A 45 -15.64 -6.39 -13.81
C ARG A 45 -15.99 -7.11 -12.50
N MET A 46 -15.06 -7.14 -11.54
CA MET A 46 -15.27 -7.70 -10.20
C MET A 46 -15.41 -6.61 -9.15
N ASN A 47 -14.33 -5.88 -8.86
CA ASN A 47 -14.30 -4.89 -7.80
C ASN A 47 -13.22 -3.81 -7.97
N VAL A 48 -13.32 -2.80 -7.11
CA VAL A 48 -12.21 -1.90 -6.78
C VAL A 48 -11.86 -2.05 -5.30
N MET A 49 -10.57 -2.16 -4.97
CA MET A 49 -10.14 -2.46 -3.60
C MET A 49 -8.73 -1.95 -3.29
N SER A 50 -8.22 -2.33 -2.12
CA SER A 50 -6.88 -2.00 -1.61
C SER A 50 -6.52 -0.51 -1.66
N VAL A 51 -7.44 0.34 -1.19
CA VAL A 51 -7.25 1.79 -1.25
C VAL A 51 -6.09 2.28 -0.38
N SER A 52 -5.31 3.21 -0.91
CA SER A 52 -4.31 3.99 -0.18
C SER A 52 -4.44 5.47 -0.53
N LEU A 53 -4.17 6.35 0.44
CA LEU A 53 -4.07 7.78 0.23
C LEU A 53 -2.65 8.24 0.56
N LEU A 54 -2.06 9.04 -0.32
CA LEU A 54 -0.73 9.62 -0.12
C LEU A 54 -0.80 11.12 -0.38
N ARG A 55 -0.44 11.95 0.60
CA ARG A 55 -0.20 13.37 0.36
C ARG A 55 1.14 13.52 -0.33
N LEU A 56 1.10 14.11 -1.51
CA LEU A 56 2.28 14.37 -2.33
C LEU A 56 2.96 15.67 -1.88
N GLN A 57 4.26 15.77 -2.18
CA GLN A 57 5.09 16.93 -1.84
C GLN A 57 4.64 18.24 -2.51
N ASP A 58 3.92 18.16 -3.63
CA ASP A 58 3.34 19.30 -4.33
C ASP A 58 1.98 19.74 -3.77
N GLY A 59 1.53 19.11 -2.68
CA GLY A 59 0.28 19.43 -1.98
C GLY A 59 -0.92 18.60 -2.42
N HIS A 60 -0.87 17.95 -3.58
CA HIS A 60 -1.96 17.09 -4.06
C HIS A 60 -2.14 15.83 -3.18
N ILE A 61 -3.30 15.19 -3.31
CA ILE A 61 -3.56 13.87 -2.71
C ILE A 61 -3.65 12.83 -3.83
N ALA A 62 -2.84 11.79 -3.74
CA ALA A 62 -2.95 10.60 -4.58
C ALA A 62 -3.85 9.56 -3.92
N LEU A 63 -4.84 9.05 -4.65
CA LEU A 63 -5.63 7.87 -4.29
C LEU A 63 -5.18 6.71 -5.16
N PHE A 64 -4.63 5.68 -4.54
CA PHE A 64 -4.29 4.42 -5.17
C PHE A 64 -5.36 3.38 -4.86
N TYR A 65 -5.68 2.54 -5.84
CA TYR A 65 -6.62 1.43 -5.69
C TYR A 65 -6.33 0.35 -6.73
N LEU A 66 -6.73 -0.88 -6.45
CA LEU A 66 -6.74 -1.95 -7.44
C LEU A 66 -8.07 -1.96 -8.16
N CYS A 67 -8.04 -2.14 -9.47
CA CYS A 67 -9.20 -2.46 -10.29
C CYS A 67 -9.08 -3.92 -10.72
N LYS A 68 -10.02 -4.76 -10.27
CA LYS A 68 -10.03 -6.20 -10.53
C LYS A 68 -11.06 -6.54 -11.59
N ASN A 69 -10.58 -7.09 -12.70
CA ASN A 69 -11.43 -7.59 -13.78
C ASN A 69 -11.54 -9.12 -13.79
N GLY A 70 -10.64 -9.83 -13.10
CA GLY A 70 -10.64 -11.27 -13.04
C GLY A 70 -9.40 -11.85 -12.35
N ILE A 71 -9.26 -13.17 -12.45
CA ILE A 71 -8.13 -13.94 -11.90
C ILE A 71 -6.80 -13.76 -12.66
N SER A 72 -6.79 -12.99 -13.74
CA SER A 72 -5.60 -12.67 -14.53
C SER A 72 -5.41 -11.18 -14.75
N ASP A 73 -6.33 -10.36 -14.20
CA ASP A 73 -6.34 -8.91 -14.39
C ASP A 73 -6.76 -8.23 -13.08
N ASN A 74 -5.74 -7.78 -12.35
CA ASN A 74 -5.86 -6.99 -11.14
C ASN A 74 -4.73 -5.96 -11.14
N LEU A 75 -5.08 -4.71 -11.45
CA LEU A 75 -4.10 -3.67 -11.76
C LEU A 75 -4.27 -2.46 -10.85
N PRO A 76 -3.17 -1.84 -10.39
CA PRO A 76 -3.22 -0.61 -9.64
C PRO A 76 -3.51 0.59 -10.54
N TYR A 77 -4.38 1.46 -10.04
CA TYR A 77 -4.72 2.75 -10.60
C TYR A 77 -4.48 3.86 -9.57
N MET A 78 -4.20 5.05 -10.08
CA MET A 78 -3.99 6.27 -9.31
C MET A 78 -4.93 7.37 -9.80
N ARG A 79 -5.47 8.15 -8.87
CA ARG A 79 -6.17 9.41 -9.14
C ARG A 79 -5.58 10.52 -8.30
N ILE A 80 -5.62 11.74 -8.81
CA ILE A 80 -5.15 12.95 -8.12
C ILE A 80 -6.33 13.80 -7.70
N SER A 81 -6.27 14.35 -6.49
CA SER A 81 -7.12 15.43 -6.02
C SER A 81 -6.27 16.67 -5.73
N ALA A 82 -6.74 17.83 -6.20
CA ALA A 82 -6.17 19.16 -5.94
C ALA A 82 -6.97 19.97 -4.90
N ASP A 83 -8.07 19.39 -4.41
CA ASP A 83 -9.09 20.05 -3.58
C ASP A 83 -9.39 19.23 -2.32
N GLU A 84 -8.34 18.70 -1.68
CA GLU A 84 -8.44 18.00 -0.39
C GLU A 84 -9.36 16.76 -0.39
N GLY A 85 -9.51 16.11 -1.54
CA GLY A 85 -10.33 14.92 -1.73
C GLY A 85 -11.79 15.21 -2.04
N GLU A 86 -12.13 16.47 -2.39
CA GLU A 86 -13.47 16.84 -2.81
C GLU A 86 -13.80 16.30 -4.21
N SER A 87 -12.85 16.37 -5.14
CA SER A 87 -12.94 15.77 -6.47
C SER A 87 -11.68 14.97 -6.81
N TRP A 88 -11.82 14.07 -7.79
CA TRP A 88 -10.75 13.17 -8.24
C TRP A 88 -10.63 13.22 -9.75
N GLY A 89 -9.42 13.40 -10.25
CA GLY A 89 -9.10 13.37 -11.67
C GLY A 89 -9.28 11.98 -12.29
N ASN A 90 -9.01 11.89 -13.60
CA ASN A 90 -9.06 10.65 -14.36
C ASN A 90 -8.08 9.60 -13.80
N PRO A 91 -8.42 8.31 -13.92
CA PRO A 91 -7.56 7.24 -13.43
C PRO A 91 -6.34 7.07 -14.35
N VAL A 92 -5.15 6.92 -13.75
CA VAL A 92 -3.91 6.54 -14.42
C VAL A 92 -3.55 5.13 -14.01
N ARG A 93 -3.30 4.24 -14.97
CA ARG A 93 -2.84 2.86 -14.73
C ARG A 93 -1.36 2.89 -14.31
N CYS A 94 -1.02 2.28 -13.18
CA CYS A 94 0.33 2.37 -12.61
C CYS A 94 1.29 1.27 -13.07
N ILE A 95 0.79 0.19 -13.67
CA ILE A 95 1.60 -0.91 -14.20
C ILE A 95 1.18 -1.16 -15.65
N GLY A 96 2.10 -0.98 -16.60
CA GLY A 96 1.79 -1.06 -18.03
C GLY A 96 1.47 -2.48 -18.52
N SER A 97 2.11 -3.49 -17.94
CA SER A 97 1.88 -4.90 -18.26
C SER A 97 0.57 -5.41 -17.65
N SER A 98 -0.12 -6.30 -18.38
CA SER A 98 -1.30 -7.00 -17.85
C SER A 98 -0.87 -8.11 -16.89
N GLY A 99 -1.71 -8.41 -15.90
CA GLY A 99 -1.44 -9.47 -14.94
C GLY A 99 -2.22 -9.29 -13.65
N TYR A 100 -1.98 -10.20 -12.70
CA TYR A 100 -2.55 -10.14 -11.37
C TYR A 100 -1.53 -9.59 -10.38
N TYR A 101 -1.58 -8.29 -10.16
CA TYR A 101 -0.69 -7.56 -9.24
C TYR A 101 -1.43 -7.21 -7.96
N VAL A 102 -0.88 -7.59 -6.82
CA VAL A 102 -1.39 -7.21 -5.50
C VAL A 102 -0.53 -6.08 -4.96
N VAL A 103 -1.15 -4.95 -4.72
CA VAL A 103 -0.59 -3.83 -3.95
C VAL A 103 -1.44 -3.70 -2.69
N ASN A 104 -0.84 -3.95 -1.53
CA ASN A 104 -1.57 -3.81 -0.27
C ASN A 104 -1.78 -2.34 0.08
N ASN A 105 -2.68 -2.09 1.04
CA ASN A 105 -2.91 -0.75 1.56
C ASN A 105 -1.63 -0.16 2.16
N ASP A 106 -1.47 1.14 1.96
CA ASP A 106 -0.42 1.97 2.54
C ASP A 106 1.00 1.51 2.16
N ARG A 107 1.19 1.07 0.91
CA ARG A 107 2.50 0.58 0.42
C ARG A 107 3.22 1.50 -0.56
N VAL A 108 2.49 2.39 -1.23
CA VAL A 108 3.10 3.35 -2.18
C VAL A 108 3.68 4.51 -1.38
N VAL A 109 4.94 4.85 -1.64
CA VAL A 109 5.64 5.95 -0.95
C VAL A 109 6.16 6.97 -1.94
N GLN A 110 6.28 8.23 -1.50
CA GLN A 110 7.05 9.25 -2.21
C GLN A 110 8.41 9.42 -1.51
N LEU A 111 9.49 9.23 -2.25
CA LEU A 111 10.85 9.48 -1.78
C LEU A 111 11.07 10.98 -1.61
N ARG A 112 12.07 11.36 -0.81
CA ARG A 112 12.52 12.76 -0.67
C ARG A 112 12.91 13.42 -1.99
N SER A 113 13.26 12.63 -3.00
CA SER A 113 13.54 13.12 -4.35
C SER A 113 12.29 13.44 -5.17
N GLY A 114 11.08 13.20 -4.65
CA GLY A 114 9.81 13.36 -5.35
C GLY A 114 9.34 12.11 -6.10
N ARG A 115 10.22 11.14 -6.35
CA ARG A 115 9.92 9.85 -7.02
C ARG A 115 8.92 9.04 -6.20
N LEU A 116 7.90 8.49 -6.84
CA LEU A 116 6.99 7.50 -6.25
C LEU A 116 7.56 6.09 -6.41
N ILE A 117 7.40 5.24 -5.39
CA ILE A 117 7.73 3.81 -5.45
C ILE A 117 6.50 2.99 -5.07
N MET A 118 6.13 2.04 -5.94
CA MET A 118 5.05 1.09 -5.74
C MET A 118 5.60 -0.33 -5.68
N PRO A 119 5.57 -1.00 -4.52
CA PRO A 119 5.85 -2.42 -4.42
C PRO A 119 4.60 -3.23 -4.82
N ALA A 120 4.77 -4.29 -5.61
CA ALA A 120 3.69 -5.16 -6.04
C ALA A 120 4.08 -6.65 -5.95
N ALA A 121 3.14 -7.48 -5.51
CA ALA A 121 3.23 -8.93 -5.60
C ALA A 121 2.54 -9.42 -6.88
N TYR A 122 3.31 -9.94 -7.82
CA TYR A 122 2.78 -10.53 -9.05
C TYR A 122 2.47 -12.01 -8.86
N HIS A 123 1.26 -12.42 -9.23
CA HIS A 123 0.83 -13.80 -9.24
C HIS A 123 0.59 -14.29 -10.67
N ARG A 124 1.20 -15.43 -11.00
CA ARG A 124 0.94 -16.12 -12.27
C ARG A 124 -0.43 -16.77 -12.24
N THR A 125 -1.15 -16.73 -13.35
CA THR A 125 -2.33 -17.55 -13.56
C THR A 125 -1.89 -18.93 -14.08
N ARG A 126 -2.42 -20.00 -13.48
CA ARG A 126 -2.14 -21.41 -13.82
C ARG A 126 -3.07 -21.98 -14.90
N SER A 127 -4.19 -21.31 -15.19
CA SER A 127 -5.12 -21.72 -16.25
C SER A 127 -5.13 -20.74 -17.42
N THR A 128 -5.27 -21.30 -18.61
CA THR A 128 -5.48 -20.59 -19.88
C THR A 128 -6.91 -20.78 -20.42
N ASP A 129 -7.74 -21.60 -19.76
CA ASP A 129 -9.10 -21.92 -20.24
C ASP A 129 -10.15 -20.84 -19.96
N GLY A 130 -9.73 -19.75 -19.31
CA GLY A 130 -10.57 -18.57 -19.05
C GLY A 130 -11.65 -18.75 -17.99
N THR A 131 -11.73 -19.90 -17.32
CA THR A 131 -12.74 -20.13 -16.27
C THR A 131 -12.25 -19.56 -14.93
N PRO A 132 -12.86 -18.51 -14.36
CA PRO A 132 -12.35 -17.92 -13.12
C PRO A 132 -12.59 -18.85 -11.93
N ARG A 133 -11.53 -19.56 -11.48
CA ARG A 133 -11.52 -20.34 -10.23
C ARG A 133 -10.38 -19.86 -9.34
N SER A 134 -10.63 -19.69 -8.04
CA SER A 134 -9.63 -19.22 -7.06
C SER A 134 -8.37 -20.10 -7.03
N GLU A 135 -8.51 -21.40 -7.34
CA GLU A 135 -7.46 -22.42 -7.41
C GLU A 135 -6.45 -22.20 -8.56
N GLN A 136 -6.77 -21.31 -9.50
CA GLN A 136 -5.95 -21.05 -10.68
C GLN A 136 -4.90 -19.97 -10.46
N HIS A 137 -4.88 -19.28 -9.32
CA HIS A 137 -3.73 -18.45 -8.97
C HIS A 137 -2.57 -19.32 -8.50
N ASP A 138 -1.36 -19.04 -9.00
CA ASP A 138 -0.17 -19.50 -8.30
C ASP A 138 -0.05 -18.71 -7.00
N PRO A 139 -0.18 -19.33 -5.80
CA PRO A 139 -0.03 -18.62 -4.55
C PRO A 139 1.38 -18.05 -4.35
N ARG A 140 2.36 -18.51 -5.14
CA ARG A 140 3.75 -18.03 -5.08
C ARG A 140 3.90 -16.71 -5.82
N ALA A 141 3.96 -15.62 -5.05
CA ALA A 141 4.17 -14.29 -5.62
C ALA A 141 5.64 -14.02 -5.96
N LEU A 142 5.84 -13.28 -7.04
CA LEU A 142 7.07 -12.53 -7.32
C LEU A 142 6.93 -11.12 -6.75
N THR A 143 7.96 -10.62 -6.07
CA THR A 143 7.98 -9.23 -5.63
C THR A 143 8.64 -8.37 -6.69
N MET A 144 7.93 -7.34 -7.12
CA MET A 144 8.35 -6.37 -8.13
C MET A 144 8.20 -4.95 -7.56
N TYR A 145 8.96 -4.02 -8.11
CA TYR A 145 8.86 -2.60 -7.77
C TYR A 145 8.65 -1.80 -9.05
N PHE A 146 7.86 -0.74 -8.94
CA PHE A 146 7.59 0.22 -9.99
C PHE A 146 7.85 1.61 -9.46
N HIS A 147 8.22 2.54 -10.33
CA HIS A 147 8.50 3.91 -9.96
C HIS A 147 7.97 4.92 -10.96
N SER A 148 7.73 6.14 -10.49
CA SER A 148 7.30 7.28 -11.29
C SER A 148 8.04 8.54 -10.86
N ASP A 149 8.56 9.29 -11.82
CA ASP A 149 9.28 10.56 -11.61
C ASP A 149 8.44 11.79 -11.98
N ASP A 150 7.20 11.60 -12.46
CA ASP A 150 6.34 12.66 -13.00
C ASP A 150 4.97 12.73 -12.29
N VAL A 151 4.98 12.45 -10.98
CA VAL A 151 3.81 12.49 -10.10
C VAL A 151 2.74 11.46 -10.52
N GLY A 152 3.19 10.29 -10.98
CA GLY A 152 2.33 9.16 -11.29
C GLY A 152 1.69 9.22 -12.67
N ARG A 153 2.14 10.09 -13.58
CA ARG A 153 1.62 10.16 -14.96
C ARG A 153 2.16 9.02 -15.82
N THR A 154 3.43 8.68 -15.66
CA THR A 154 4.06 7.51 -16.26
C THR A 154 4.75 6.67 -15.19
N TRP A 155 4.85 5.37 -15.44
CA TRP A 155 5.39 4.39 -14.50
C TRP A 155 6.35 3.44 -15.21
N HIS A 156 7.44 3.12 -14.52
CA HIS A 156 8.51 2.25 -14.99
C HIS A 156 8.69 1.09 -14.02
N GLU A 157 8.84 -0.12 -14.55
CA GLU A 157 9.26 -1.28 -13.77
C GLU A 157 10.74 -1.14 -13.39
N SER A 158 11.10 -1.54 -12.19
CA SER A 158 12.51 -1.70 -11.79
C SER A 158 13.22 -2.76 -12.65
N ASN A 159 14.54 -2.71 -12.72
CA ASN A 159 15.34 -3.62 -13.54
C ASN A 159 15.37 -5.08 -13.02
N ASP A 160 14.92 -5.30 -11.78
CA ASP A 160 14.93 -6.60 -11.12
C ASP A 160 13.53 -7.04 -10.68
N CYS A 161 13.27 -8.33 -10.80
CA CYS A 161 12.12 -9.02 -10.22
C CYS A 161 12.60 -10.12 -9.27
N TRP A 162 12.02 -10.22 -8.08
CA TRP A 162 12.47 -11.15 -7.04
C TRP A 162 11.51 -12.31 -6.83
N SER A 163 12.04 -13.52 -6.90
CA SER A 163 11.43 -14.73 -6.37
C SER A 163 12.14 -15.15 -5.09
N LEU A 164 11.46 -15.94 -4.24
CA LEU A 164 12.10 -16.51 -3.07
C LEU A 164 13.02 -17.67 -3.52
N PRO A 165 14.35 -17.64 -3.23
CA PRO A 165 15.31 -18.61 -3.77
C PRO A 165 15.35 -19.91 -2.93
N ILE A 166 14.20 -20.33 -2.40
CA ILE A 166 13.99 -21.59 -1.67
C ILE A 166 12.56 -22.06 -1.93
N ARG A 167 12.29 -23.35 -1.71
CA ARG A 167 10.92 -23.88 -1.81
C ARG A 167 10.00 -23.11 -0.86
N SER A 168 8.88 -22.65 -1.39
CA SER A 168 7.85 -21.92 -0.67
C SER A 168 6.51 -22.14 -1.35
N GLU A 169 5.46 -22.21 -0.55
CA GLU A 169 4.07 -22.30 -0.97
C GLU A 169 3.50 -20.90 -1.26
N SER A 170 4.07 -19.85 -0.65
CA SER A 170 3.60 -18.45 -0.78
C SER A 170 4.48 -17.51 -1.61
N GLY A 171 5.76 -17.83 -1.82
CA GLY A 171 6.71 -16.91 -2.46
C GLY A 171 6.95 -15.63 -1.64
N LEU A 172 7.01 -14.48 -2.32
CA LEU A 172 7.24 -13.16 -1.70
C LEU A 172 5.96 -12.30 -1.75
N GLN A 173 5.21 -12.32 -0.66
CA GLN A 173 3.89 -11.70 -0.51
C GLN A 173 3.95 -10.27 0.04
N GLU A 174 2.92 -9.49 -0.24
CA GLU A 174 2.63 -8.19 0.40
C GLU A 174 3.84 -7.25 0.57
N PRO A 175 4.57 -6.97 -0.52
CA PRO A 175 5.79 -6.23 -0.40
C PRO A 175 5.55 -4.80 0.08
N GLY A 176 6.56 -4.24 0.74
CA GLY A 176 6.55 -2.87 1.21
C GLY A 176 7.92 -2.22 1.03
N VAL A 177 7.95 -0.89 1.12
CA VAL A 177 9.16 -0.09 0.96
C VAL A 177 9.16 1.09 1.94
N VAL A 178 10.35 1.46 2.39
CA VAL A 178 10.59 2.72 3.10
C VAL A 178 11.93 3.31 2.68
N GLU A 179 11.99 4.63 2.61
CA GLU A 179 13.26 5.35 2.43
C GLU A 179 14.02 5.47 3.77
N LEU A 180 15.28 5.06 3.75
CA LEU A 180 16.24 5.21 4.84
C LEU A 180 17.10 6.47 4.65
N LYS A 181 17.93 6.77 5.64
CA LYS A 181 18.95 7.83 5.53
C LYS A 181 19.88 7.58 4.33
N GLN A 182 20.32 8.69 3.72
CA GLN A 182 21.22 8.73 2.56
C GLN A 182 20.60 8.11 1.30
N GLY A 183 19.30 8.28 1.08
CA GLY A 183 18.62 7.85 -0.15
C GLY A 183 18.57 6.33 -0.38
N ARG A 184 18.88 5.53 0.64
CA ARG A 184 18.83 4.06 0.56
C ARG A 184 17.40 3.60 0.77
N LEU A 185 16.94 2.61 0.02
CA LEU A 185 15.62 2.01 0.25
C LEU A 185 15.74 0.70 1.00
N TYR A 186 14.78 0.44 1.87
CA TYR A 186 14.56 -0.85 2.51
C TYR A 186 13.21 -1.39 2.09
N GLY A 187 13.22 -2.56 1.48
CA GLY A 187 12.04 -3.28 1.07
C GLY A 187 11.89 -4.56 1.87
N TRP A 188 10.66 -5.01 2.01
CA TRP A 188 10.35 -6.29 2.65
C TRP A 188 9.24 -7.01 1.92
N ALA A 189 9.13 -8.32 2.14
CA ALA A 189 8.00 -9.13 1.72
C ALA A 189 7.67 -10.18 2.80
N ARG A 190 6.39 -10.47 2.98
CA ARG A 190 5.89 -11.57 3.80
C ARG A 190 6.22 -12.90 3.12
N THR A 191 6.60 -13.91 3.91
CA THR A 191 6.85 -15.27 3.42
C THR A 191 6.28 -16.29 4.41
N ASP A 192 6.13 -17.53 3.95
CA ASP A 192 5.79 -18.70 4.77
C ASP A 192 6.99 -19.34 5.48
N THR A 193 8.19 -18.77 5.35
CA THR A 193 9.42 -19.31 5.94
C THR A 193 9.61 -18.96 7.42
N GLY A 194 8.63 -18.26 8.01
CA GLY A 194 8.66 -17.77 9.38
C GLY A 194 9.40 -16.43 9.56
N TYR A 195 9.90 -15.82 8.48
CA TYR A 195 10.60 -14.54 8.49
C TYR A 195 10.19 -13.66 7.31
N GLN A 196 10.35 -12.34 7.46
CA GLN A 196 10.23 -11.42 6.32
C GLN A 196 11.48 -11.51 5.43
N TRP A 197 11.27 -11.46 4.12
CA TRP A 197 12.35 -11.34 3.17
C TRP A 197 12.74 -9.87 3.01
N GLU A 198 14.04 -9.55 3.09
CA GLU A 198 14.53 -8.16 3.04
C GLU A 198 15.26 -7.87 1.73
N LEU A 199 14.92 -6.75 1.12
CA LEU A 199 15.53 -6.22 -0.09
C LEU A 199 16.04 -4.79 0.15
N ARG A 200 17.05 -4.35 -0.60
CA ARG A 200 17.59 -2.99 -0.52
C ARG A 200 17.90 -2.44 -1.90
N SER A 201 17.64 -1.15 -2.07
CA SER A 201 18.05 -0.38 -3.24
C SER A 201 18.98 0.77 -2.82
N ARG A 202 19.95 1.11 -3.67
CA ARG A 202 20.85 2.25 -3.51
C ARG A 202 20.74 3.26 -4.65
N ASP A 203 19.88 2.98 -5.60
CA ASP A 203 19.69 3.70 -6.87
C ASP A 203 18.21 4.09 -7.04
N ARG A 204 17.59 4.56 -5.95
CA ARG A 204 16.22 5.09 -5.96
C ARG A 204 15.17 4.11 -6.49
N GLY A 205 15.39 2.82 -6.25
CA GLY A 205 14.46 1.75 -6.61
C GLY A 205 14.68 1.15 -7.99
N ASP A 206 15.71 1.55 -8.74
CA ASP A 206 15.97 0.97 -10.06
C ASP A 206 16.43 -0.50 -9.96
N THR A 207 17.29 -0.82 -8.99
CA THR A 207 17.71 -2.20 -8.67
C THR A 207 17.47 -2.53 -7.21
N TRP A 208 17.21 -3.81 -6.95
CA TRP A 208 16.95 -4.33 -5.61
C TRP A 208 17.86 -5.52 -5.35
N THR A 209 18.55 -5.52 -4.22
CA THR A 209 19.47 -6.59 -3.84
C THR A 209 19.14 -7.17 -2.47
N ARG A 210 19.37 -8.47 -2.28
CA ARG A 210 19.39 -9.05 -0.94
C ARG A 210 20.53 -8.41 -0.15
N ARG A 211 20.37 -8.27 1.17
CA ARG A 211 21.47 -7.89 2.05
C ARG A 211 22.67 -8.83 1.80
N SER A 212 23.75 -8.31 1.22
CA SER A 212 25.01 -9.03 1.12
C SER A 212 25.54 -9.26 2.53
N GLY A 213 25.49 -10.50 3.01
CA GLY A 213 26.15 -10.88 4.25
C GLY A 213 27.67 -10.85 4.04
N ARG A 214 28.31 -9.69 4.23
CA ARG A 214 29.75 -9.65 4.50
C ARG A 214 29.93 -9.52 6.02
N GLY A 215 30.65 -10.49 6.56
CA GLY A 215 31.12 -10.66 7.94
C GLY A 215 30.67 -9.64 8.98
N SER A 216 29.70 -10.01 9.81
CA SER A 216 29.83 -9.77 11.24
C SER A 216 28.99 -10.81 11.96
N ASN A 217 29.63 -11.51 12.89
CA ASN A 217 29.02 -12.50 13.78
C ASN A 217 28.10 -11.84 14.83
N ARG A 218 27.42 -10.74 14.50
CA ARG A 218 26.36 -10.17 15.32
C ARG A 218 25.07 -10.87 14.92
N ARG A 219 24.59 -11.75 15.80
CA ARG A 219 23.24 -12.33 15.73
C ARG A 219 22.26 -11.22 15.36
N VAL A 220 21.77 -11.26 14.11
CA VAL A 220 20.57 -10.53 13.72
C VAL A 220 19.51 -10.94 14.73
N ARG A 221 18.97 -10.00 15.52
CA ARG A 221 17.76 -10.28 16.30
C ARG A 221 16.65 -10.52 15.28
N ARG A 222 16.48 -11.80 14.97
CA ARG A 222 15.43 -12.37 14.12
C ARG A 222 14.09 -11.91 14.68
N CYS A 223 13.38 -11.04 13.98
CA CYS A 223 11.98 -10.75 14.31
C CYS A 223 11.15 -11.94 13.83
N ARG A 224 10.67 -12.75 14.77
CA ARG A 224 9.61 -13.73 14.50
C ARG A 224 8.31 -12.96 14.26
N SER A 225 7.71 -13.11 13.10
CA SER A 225 6.33 -12.67 12.87
C SER A 225 5.40 -13.85 13.12
N ASN A 226 4.72 -13.86 14.27
CA ASN A 226 3.65 -14.83 14.55
C ASN A 226 2.34 -14.35 13.90
N GLY A 227 2.23 -14.48 12.57
CA GLY A 227 0.95 -14.44 11.85
C GLY A 227 0.25 -13.07 11.68
N LEU A 228 -0.42 -12.96 10.53
CA LEU A 228 -1.50 -12.07 10.09
C LEU A 228 -1.42 -10.54 10.23
N GLN A 229 -0.36 -9.93 10.77
CA GLN A 229 -0.17 -8.48 10.64
C GLN A 229 1.29 -8.10 10.36
N PRO A 230 1.55 -7.11 9.48
CA PRO A 230 2.88 -6.49 9.42
C PRO A 230 3.15 -5.85 10.80
N PRO A 231 4.34 -6.05 11.40
CA PRO A 231 4.68 -5.34 12.61
C PRO A 231 4.65 -3.83 12.32
N VAL A 232 4.01 -3.06 13.20
CA VAL A 232 4.19 -1.60 13.24
C VAL A 232 5.68 -1.35 13.51
N ILE A 233 6.41 -0.90 12.49
CA ILE A 233 7.83 -0.55 12.63
C ILE A 233 7.88 0.85 13.26
N CYS A 234 7.88 0.91 14.59
CA CYS A 234 8.07 2.16 15.32
C CYS A 234 9.57 2.43 15.51
N TRP A 235 10.08 3.58 15.04
CA TRP A 235 11.50 3.94 15.13
C TRP A 235 11.73 4.93 16.27
N ARG A 236 12.36 4.48 17.37
CA ARG A 236 12.94 5.39 18.37
C ARG A 236 14.38 4.97 18.65
N SER A 237 15.32 5.87 18.35
CA SER A 237 16.75 5.78 18.70
C SER A 237 17.38 4.39 18.56
N GLY A 238 17.66 3.97 17.31
CA GLY A 238 18.62 2.91 17.02
C GLY A 238 18.26 1.48 17.43
N THR A 239 17.05 1.24 17.97
CA THR A 239 16.58 -0.09 18.36
C THR A 239 15.22 -0.38 17.70
N ILE A 240 15.10 -1.52 17.01
CA ILE A 240 13.82 -2.03 16.52
C ILE A 240 13.19 -2.83 17.66
N THR A 241 12.14 -2.29 18.27
CA THR A 241 11.30 -2.99 19.24
C THR A 241 9.97 -3.35 18.59
N ALA A 242 9.72 -4.65 18.41
CA ALA A 242 8.38 -5.16 18.14
C ALA A 242 7.64 -5.27 19.48
N THR A 243 6.65 -4.43 19.74
CA THR A 243 5.78 -4.57 20.91
C THR A 243 4.62 -5.50 20.57
N GLY A 244 4.62 -6.71 21.14
CA GLY A 244 3.47 -7.61 21.11
C GLY A 244 2.45 -7.19 22.15
N GLY A 245 1.26 -6.75 21.72
CA GLY A 245 0.11 -6.59 22.60
C GLY A 245 -0.80 -7.82 22.49
N SER A 246 -1.17 -8.41 23.62
CA SER A 246 -2.24 -9.41 23.67
C SER A 246 -3.59 -8.70 23.83
N TRP A 247 -4.58 -9.07 23.00
CA TRP A 247 -5.97 -8.61 23.15
C TRP A 247 -6.86 -9.83 23.41
N ARG A 248 -7.52 -9.86 24.57
CA ARG A 248 -8.59 -10.82 24.87
C ARG A 248 -9.87 -10.40 24.14
N ARG A 249 -10.53 -11.36 23.48
CA ARG A 249 -11.85 -11.21 22.84
C ARG A 249 -12.90 -10.72 23.85
N ARG A 250 -13.55 -9.59 23.55
CA ARG A 250 -14.93 -9.27 23.97
C ARG A 250 -15.68 -8.67 22.78
N GLY A 251 -16.73 -9.36 22.33
CA GLY A 251 -17.85 -8.80 21.53
C GLY A 251 -17.57 -8.39 20.07
N PRO A 252 -18.62 -8.31 19.22
CA PRO A 252 -18.45 -8.14 17.77
C PRO A 252 -18.42 -6.65 17.40
N THR A 253 -17.22 -6.08 17.34
CA THR A 253 -16.96 -4.85 16.59
C THR A 253 -15.66 -5.05 15.82
N ARG A 254 -15.76 -5.30 14.51
CA ARG A 254 -14.59 -5.45 13.63
C ARG A 254 -14.13 -4.06 13.18
N LEU A 255 -13.23 -3.47 13.96
CA LEU A 255 -12.45 -2.30 13.57
C LEU A 255 -11.29 -2.76 12.68
N GLY A 256 -11.20 -2.17 11.49
CA GLY A 256 -10.06 -2.30 10.59
C GLY A 256 -8.79 -1.67 11.21
N VAL A 257 -7.64 -2.04 10.65
CA VAL A 257 -6.33 -1.53 11.05
C VAL A 257 -6.34 0.01 11.04
N GLU A 258 -6.22 0.62 12.23
CA GLU A 258 -6.16 2.07 12.40
C GLU A 258 -4.78 2.60 12.03
N HIS A 259 -4.68 3.27 10.88
CA HIS A 259 -3.72 4.35 10.66
C HIS A 259 -4.52 5.65 10.63
N LEU A 260 -4.71 6.25 11.81
CA LEU A 260 -5.35 7.56 11.95
C LEU A 260 -4.38 8.64 11.48
N TRP A 261 -4.66 9.21 10.31
CA TRP A 261 -4.03 10.46 9.88
C TRP A 261 -4.79 11.64 10.48
N HIS A 262 -4.11 12.41 11.34
CA HIS A 262 -4.63 13.67 11.88
C HIS A 262 -4.43 14.80 10.86
N TRP A 263 -5.54 15.42 10.46
CA TRP A 263 -5.54 16.69 9.72
C TRP A 263 -5.69 17.83 10.72
N ARG A 264 -4.65 18.63 10.93
CA ARG A 264 -4.79 19.96 11.56
C ARG A 264 -4.92 20.98 10.44
N GLN A 265 -6.02 21.73 10.41
CA GLN A 265 -6.07 22.98 9.65
C GLN A 265 -4.97 23.91 10.18
N ALA A 266 -4.14 24.43 9.29
CA ALA A 266 -3.24 25.53 9.64
C ALA A 266 -4.09 26.76 10.01
N PRO A 267 -3.78 27.48 11.09
CA PRO A 267 -4.51 28.70 11.42
C PRO A 267 -4.30 29.72 10.30
N THR A 268 -5.41 30.22 9.75
CA THR A 268 -5.45 31.41 8.92
C THR A 268 -4.86 32.57 9.72
N ARG A 269 -3.71 33.10 9.27
CA ARG A 269 -3.21 34.39 9.78
C ARG A 269 -4.22 35.45 9.35
N ALA A 270 -5.04 35.89 10.30
CA ALA A 270 -5.79 37.12 10.15
C ALA A 270 -4.78 38.26 9.92
N ALA A 271 -4.85 38.87 8.73
CA ALA A 271 -4.20 40.14 8.46
C ALA A 271 -4.82 41.18 9.40
N ARG A 272 -4.05 41.63 10.41
CA ARG A 272 -4.38 42.87 11.12
C ARG A 272 -4.12 44.01 10.14
N GLY A 273 -5.20 44.52 9.55
CA GLY A 273 -5.20 45.83 8.93
C GLY A 273 -4.94 46.88 10.00
N ALA A 274 -3.83 47.60 9.88
CA ALA A 274 -3.68 48.92 10.45
C ALA A 274 -4.43 49.89 9.53
N MET A 275 -5.51 50.49 10.02
CA MET A 275 -6.08 51.70 9.44
C MET A 275 -5.54 52.91 10.19
N LEU A 276 -5.30 53.94 9.39
CA LEU A 276 -4.60 55.21 9.55
C LEU A 276 -5.09 56.16 10.66
N ASN A 277 -4.20 57.13 10.92
CA ASN A 277 -4.25 58.38 11.71
C ASN A 277 -3.92 58.29 13.20
#